data_AF-A0AAU3SGP2-F1
#
_entry.id   AF-A0AAU3SGP2-F1
#
_cell.length_a   1.000
_cell.length_b   1.000
_cell.length_c   1.000
_cell.angle_alpha   90.00
_cell.angle_beta   90.00
_cell.angle_gamma   90.00
#
_symmetry.space_group_name_H-M   'P 1'
#
loop_
_entity.id
_entity.type
_entity.pdbx_description
1 polymer ?
#
loop_
_entity_poly.entity_id
_entity_poly.type
_entity_poly.pdbx_seq_one_letter_code
_entity_poly.pdbx_strand_id
1 'polypeptide(L)'
;MTAEFTLPAEKVTLVAGLLADRVRQYDATHDHRAAFAYTYYRLTTTLATGLDTGTPAFNDPPWVAELCETLASAYFSAMDSIDEWLAGRSGGSADEIQPGDLPDSIPQPWRDVFAASSVRRTYLLEDVIFSMMAHMSYDLPEALRRMATTTGDRSHIADFHRMNDVLASCIDGVQDDLSSRYIRGISSLDRLFTRSDELLTNYGIRVARSLAWFNCDRLLDPDSTEEASRSIGRSTAALISEIRSPGDWKLRAGLWILRRLIPDRRRWPEASTPFA
;
A
#
# COMPACT_ATOMS: atom_id res chain seq x y z
N MET A 1 10.13 5.05 36.43
CA MET A 1 9.80 4.33 35.20
C MET A 1 10.71 4.84 34.12
N THR A 2 11.82 4.13 33.88
CA THR A 2 12.62 4.32 32.66
C THR A 2 11.75 3.92 31.49
N ALA A 3 11.44 4.84 30.59
CA ALA A 3 10.87 4.48 29.29
C ALA A 3 11.83 3.46 28.66
N GLU A 4 11.35 2.24 28.41
CA GLU A 4 12.11 1.28 27.62
C GLU A 4 12.37 1.93 26.26
N PHE A 5 13.63 2.27 25.99
CA PHE A 5 14.05 2.69 24.68
C PHE A 5 14.04 1.45 23.78
N THR A 6 12.90 1.18 23.14
CA THR A 6 12.79 0.15 22.10
C THR A 6 13.72 0.51 20.95
N LEU A 7 14.54 -0.44 20.51
CA LEU A 7 15.45 -0.19 19.39
C LEU A 7 14.65 0.04 18.10
N PRO A 8 15.12 0.88 17.15
CA PRO A 8 14.42 1.14 15.89
C PRO A 8 14.06 -0.14 15.11
N ALA A 9 14.97 -1.11 15.06
CA ALA A 9 14.74 -2.39 14.40
C ALA A 9 13.66 -3.24 15.09
N GLU A 10 13.64 -3.27 16.43
CA GLU A 10 12.60 -3.97 17.21
C GLU A 10 11.23 -3.34 16.97
N LYS A 11 11.16 -2.01 16.96
CA LYS A 11 9.94 -1.25 16.68
C LYS A 11 9.36 -1.61 15.30
N VAL A 12 10.19 -1.63 14.26
CA VAL A 12 9.75 -2.03 12.91
C VAL A 12 9.40 -3.52 12.84
N THR A 13 10.09 -4.38 13.60
CA THR A 13 9.77 -5.81 13.70
C THR A 13 8.38 -6.06 14.29
N LEU A 14 7.97 -5.27 15.29
CA LEU A 14 6.62 -5.34 15.85
C LEU A 14 5.56 -5.00 14.79
N VAL A 15 5.79 -3.95 14.00
CA VAL A 15 4.91 -3.57 12.89
C VAL A 15 4.83 -4.70 11.85
N ALA A 16 5.96 -5.32 11.50
CA ALA A 16 5.98 -6.47 10.60
C ALA A 16 5.16 -7.65 11.16
N GLY A 17 5.21 -7.89 12.48
CA GLY A 17 4.37 -8.89 13.15
C GLY A 17 2.88 -8.64 12.98
N LEU A 18 2.43 -7.40 13.19
CA LEU A 18 1.02 -7.01 13.01
C LEU A 18 0.56 -7.14 11.54
N LEU A 19 1.44 -6.79 10.58
CA LEU A 19 1.17 -7.01 9.16
C LEU A 19 1.05 -8.51 8.84
N ALA A 20 1.92 -9.34 9.41
CA ALA A 20 1.89 -10.78 9.24
C ALA A 20 0.58 -11.41 9.77
N ASP A 21 0.05 -10.93 10.90
CA ASP A 21 -1.25 -11.34 11.43
C ASP A 21 -2.39 -11.02 10.46
N ARG A 22 -2.40 -9.80 9.90
CA ARG A 22 -3.40 -9.40 8.91
C ARG A 22 -3.34 -10.19 7.62
N VAL A 23 -2.13 -10.50 7.14
CA VAL A 23 -1.98 -11.37 5.97
C VAL A 23 -2.60 -12.73 6.25
N ARG A 24 -2.33 -13.34 7.42
CA ARG A 24 -2.95 -14.62 7.80
C ARG A 24 -4.47 -14.53 7.85
N GLN A 25 -5.01 -13.46 8.43
CA GLN A 25 -6.46 -13.22 8.49
C GLN A 25 -7.07 -13.11 7.08
N TYR A 26 -6.49 -12.28 6.22
CA TYR A 26 -7.00 -12.06 4.86
C TYR A 26 -6.83 -13.28 3.96
N ASP A 27 -5.75 -14.04 4.12
CA ASP A 27 -5.57 -15.30 3.42
C ASP A 27 -6.65 -16.33 3.81
N ALA A 28 -6.96 -16.44 5.11
CA ALA A 28 -7.97 -17.37 5.60
C ALA A 28 -9.39 -17.06 5.10
N THR A 29 -9.69 -15.78 4.85
CA THR A 29 -10.99 -15.33 4.35
C THR A 29 -11.03 -15.08 2.84
N HIS A 30 -9.93 -15.36 2.13
CA HIS A 30 -9.77 -15.07 0.70
C HIS A 30 -10.03 -13.60 0.36
N ASP A 31 -9.58 -12.69 1.22
CA ASP A 31 -9.78 -11.25 1.08
C ASP A 31 -8.71 -10.64 0.17
N HIS A 32 -9.15 -9.88 -0.83
CA HIS A 32 -8.31 -9.22 -1.83
C HIS A 32 -7.23 -8.31 -1.24
N ARG A 33 -7.44 -7.81 -0.01
CA ARG A 33 -6.48 -7.00 0.74
C ARG A 33 -5.19 -7.76 1.11
N ALA A 34 -5.21 -9.10 1.11
CA ALA A 34 -4.05 -9.95 1.46
C ALA A 34 -2.81 -9.64 0.62
N ALA A 35 -2.99 -9.36 -0.68
CA ALA A 35 -1.88 -9.15 -1.59
C ALA A 35 -1.05 -7.91 -1.21
N PHE A 36 -1.71 -6.78 -0.99
CA PHE A 36 -1.03 -5.57 -0.55
C PHE A 36 -0.52 -5.68 0.89
N ALA A 37 -1.29 -6.28 1.80
CA ALA A 37 -0.82 -6.53 3.17
C ALA A 37 0.49 -7.36 3.18
N TYR A 38 0.60 -8.35 2.28
CA TYR A 38 1.80 -9.17 2.14
C TYR A 38 2.97 -8.39 1.54
N THR A 39 2.73 -7.57 0.50
CA THR A 39 3.72 -6.61 -0.01
C THR A 39 4.25 -5.74 1.12
N TYR A 40 3.36 -5.16 1.93
CA TYR A 40 3.74 -4.26 3.00
C TYR A 40 4.51 -4.98 4.12
N TYR A 41 4.08 -6.18 4.50
CA TYR A 41 4.81 -7.05 5.42
C TYR A 41 6.27 -7.24 4.97
N ARG A 42 6.49 -7.63 3.71
CA ARG A 42 7.83 -7.92 3.17
C ARG A 42 8.73 -6.70 3.13
N LEU A 43 8.19 -5.55 2.71
CA LEU A 43 8.90 -4.27 2.75
C LEU A 43 9.31 -3.91 4.19
N THR A 44 8.41 -4.11 5.15
CA THR A 44 8.63 -3.79 6.56
C THR A 44 9.67 -4.71 7.20
N THR A 45 9.65 -6.02 6.90
CA THR A 45 10.68 -6.98 7.34
C THR A 45 12.06 -6.64 6.75
N THR A 46 12.08 -6.21 5.49
CA THR A 46 13.34 -5.77 4.84
C THR A 46 13.89 -4.51 5.53
N LEU A 47 13.03 -3.55 5.88
CA LEU A 47 13.43 -2.37 6.66
C LEU A 47 13.93 -2.74 8.06
N ALA A 48 13.25 -3.64 8.77
CA ALA A 48 13.70 -4.12 10.09
C ALA A 48 15.11 -4.71 10.01
N THR A 49 15.37 -5.55 9.00
CA THR A 49 16.70 -6.12 8.74
C THR A 49 17.71 -5.04 8.40
N GLY A 50 17.33 -4.05 7.59
CA GLY A 50 18.22 -2.94 7.24
C GLY A 50 18.59 -2.05 8.43
N LEU A 51 17.65 -1.82 9.35
CA LEU A 51 17.89 -1.08 10.60
C LEU A 51 18.77 -1.87 11.57
N ASP A 52 18.59 -3.19 11.66
CA ASP A 52 19.38 -4.08 12.52
C ASP A 52 20.83 -4.20 12.03
N THR A 53 21.01 -4.36 10.72
CA THR A 53 22.33 -4.49 10.08
C THR A 53 23.02 -3.16 9.79
N GLY A 54 22.31 -2.03 9.93
CA GLY A 54 22.80 -0.69 9.57
C GLY A 54 22.99 -0.47 8.06
N THR A 55 22.28 -1.23 7.22
CA THR A 55 22.37 -1.15 5.75
C THR A 55 20.98 -0.99 5.11
N PRO A 56 20.67 0.16 4.48
CA PRO A 56 21.52 1.32 4.29
C PRO A 56 21.77 2.08 5.60
N ALA A 57 22.87 2.81 5.66
CA ALA A 57 23.20 3.64 6.82
C ALA A 57 22.29 4.88 6.85
N PHE A 58 21.24 4.83 7.68
CA PHE A 58 20.39 5.99 7.97
C PHE A 58 21.09 6.96 8.94
N ASN A 59 20.85 8.26 8.79
CA ASN A 59 21.38 9.30 9.68
C ASN A 59 20.60 9.30 11.01
N ASP A 60 19.29 9.10 10.92
CA ASP A 60 18.36 9.02 12.04
C ASP A 60 17.47 7.76 11.94
N PRO A 61 18.01 6.58 12.32
CA PRO A 61 17.23 5.33 12.37
C PRO A 61 15.95 5.42 13.24
N PRO A 62 15.95 6.08 14.43
CA PRO A 62 14.73 6.31 15.20
C PRO A 62 13.63 7.02 14.41
N TRP A 63 13.96 8.09 13.68
CA TRP A 63 12.98 8.79 12.84
C TRP A 63 12.39 7.89 11.75
N VAL A 64 13.23 7.05 11.11
CA VAL A 64 12.77 6.08 10.10
C VAL A 64 11.79 5.07 10.71
N ALA A 65 12.08 4.55 11.90
CA ALA A 65 11.20 3.63 12.60
C ALA A 65 9.88 4.29 13.05
N GLU A 66 9.91 5.54 13.47
CA GLU A 66 8.71 6.32 13.80
C GLU A 66 7.85 6.60 12.56
N LEU A 67 8.46 6.93 11.43
CA LEU A 67 7.73 7.06 10.16
C LEU A 67 7.08 5.74 9.74
N CYS A 68 7.80 4.62 9.87
CA CYS A 68 7.26 3.30 9.57
C CYS A 68 6.03 2.98 10.44
N GLU A 69 6.10 3.22 11.74
CA GLU A 69 4.99 2.98 12.67
C GLU A 69 3.81 3.92 12.42
N THR A 70 4.06 5.21 12.21
CA THR A 70 3.01 6.21 11.94
C THR A 70 2.27 5.88 10.66
N LEU A 71 3.01 5.50 9.62
CA LEU A 71 2.47 5.07 8.33
C LEU A 71 1.65 3.78 8.47
N ALA A 72 2.17 2.79 9.20
CA ALA A 72 1.46 1.54 9.45
C ALA A 72 0.18 1.78 10.25
N SER A 73 0.21 2.66 11.25
CA SER A 73 -0.95 3.01 12.06
C SER A 73 -2.08 3.64 11.24
N ALA A 74 -1.74 4.48 10.25
CA ALA A 74 -2.73 5.05 9.33
C ALA A 74 -3.40 3.96 8.47
N TYR A 75 -2.60 3.07 7.88
CA TYR A 75 -3.11 1.90 7.16
C TYR A 75 -3.96 1.00 8.08
N PHE A 76 -3.52 0.81 9.32
CA PHE A 76 -4.22 -0.03 10.28
C PHE A 76 -5.60 0.49 10.61
N SER A 77 -5.69 1.77 10.96
CA SER A 77 -6.96 2.43 11.23
C SER A 77 -7.94 2.37 10.05
N ALA A 78 -7.45 2.51 8.81
CA ALA A 78 -8.29 2.39 7.62
C ALA A 78 -8.86 0.97 7.44
N MET A 79 -8.02 -0.05 7.60
CA MET A 79 -8.47 -1.44 7.48
C MET A 79 -9.39 -1.88 8.62
N ASP A 80 -9.12 -1.46 9.86
CA ASP A 80 -9.96 -1.79 11.01
C ASP A 80 -11.35 -1.16 10.83
N SER A 81 -11.43 0.08 10.34
CA SER A 81 -12.70 0.75 10.03
C SER A 81 -13.48 0.02 8.92
N ILE A 82 -12.78 -0.55 7.93
CA ILE A 82 -13.39 -1.40 6.90
C ILE A 82 -13.92 -2.70 7.51
N ASP A 83 -13.13 -3.36 8.37
CA ASP A 83 -13.50 -4.61 9.03
C ASP A 83 -14.73 -4.43 9.94
N GLU A 84 -14.78 -3.34 10.70
CA GLU A 84 -15.93 -2.96 11.52
C GLU A 84 -17.18 -2.73 10.66
N TRP A 85 -17.05 -1.99 9.55
CA TRP A 85 -18.15 -1.77 8.61
C TRP A 85 -18.66 -3.07 7.98
N LEU A 86 -17.75 -3.96 7.57
CA LEU A 86 -18.11 -5.28 7.01
C LEU A 86 -18.84 -6.15 8.04
N ALA A 87 -18.38 -6.16 9.30
CA ALA A 87 -19.01 -6.92 10.38
C ALA A 87 -20.44 -6.42 10.70
N GLY A 88 -20.68 -5.11 10.60
CA GLY A 88 -21.99 -4.49 10.81
C GLY A 88 -22.97 -4.66 9.64
N ARG A 89 -22.49 -5.09 8.46
CA ARG A 89 -23.31 -5.21 7.24
C ARG A 89 -24.22 -6.43 7.31
N SER A 90 -25.43 -6.24 7.83
CA SER A 90 -26.49 -7.27 7.86
C SER A 90 -27.08 -7.48 6.47
N GLY A 91 -26.65 -8.52 5.75
CA GLY A 91 -27.29 -8.97 4.50
C GLY A 91 -27.20 -7.95 3.36
N GLY A 92 -26.11 -8.00 2.59
CA GLY A 92 -26.03 -7.36 1.29
C GLY A 92 -25.89 -8.41 0.20
N SER A 93 -26.70 -8.32 -0.85
CA SER A 93 -26.46 -8.95 -2.15
C SER A 93 -24.99 -8.81 -2.57
N ALA A 94 -24.57 -9.64 -3.52
CA ALA A 94 -23.30 -9.48 -4.24
C ALA A 94 -23.27 -8.20 -5.12
N ASP A 95 -24.01 -7.15 -4.73
CA ASP A 95 -24.05 -5.87 -5.39
C ASP A 95 -22.72 -5.14 -5.18
N GLU A 96 -22.34 -4.42 -6.22
CA GLU A 96 -21.08 -3.69 -6.32
C GLU A 96 -20.99 -2.62 -5.24
N ILE A 97 -20.01 -2.75 -4.34
CA ILE A 97 -19.74 -1.75 -3.30
C ILE A 97 -19.23 -0.48 -3.96
N GLN A 98 -19.90 0.64 -3.70
CA GLN A 98 -19.47 1.97 -4.15
C GLN A 98 -18.68 2.67 -3.04
N PRO A 99 -17.74 3.58 -3.38
CA PRO A 99 -16.98 4.30 -2.36
C PRO A 99 -17.86 5.07 -1.36
N GLY A 100 -19.03 5.54 -1.80
CA GLY A 100 -19.99 6.26 -0.96
C GLY A 100 -20.77 5.38 0.03
N ASP A 101 -20.70 4.06 -0.09
CA ASP A 101 -21.34 3.13 0.87
C ASP A 101 -20.52 2.99 2.16
N LEU A 102 -19.23 3.34 2.11
CA LEU A 102 -18.30 3.24 3.22
C LEU A 102 -18.32 4.52 4.08
N PRO A 103 -18.23 4.39 5.42
CA PRO A 103 -18.29 5.52 6.34
C PRO A 103 -17.16 6.52 6.12
N ASP A 104 -17.41 7.79 6.45
CA ASP A 104 -16.42 8.88 6.35
C ASP A 104 -15.24 8.74 7.32
N SER A 105 -15.31 7.80 8.28
CA SER A 105 -14.16 7.41 9.10
C SER A 105 -13.04 6.75 8.29
N ILE A 106 -13.38 6.17 7.13
CA ILE A 106 -12.41 5.60 6.20
C ILE A 106 -11.98 6.70 5.22
N PRO A 107 -10.67 6.96 5.09
CA PRO A 107 -10.18 7.93 4.12
C PRO A 107 -10.66 7.66 2.70
N GLN A 108 -11.00 8.72 1.95
CA GLN A 108 -11.51 8.60 0.57
C GLN A 108 -10.68 7.67 -0.31
N PRO A 109 -9.34 7.76 -0.38
CA PRO A 109 -8.53 6.86 -1.20
C PRO A 109 -8.71 5.38 -0.84
N TRP A 110 -8.85 5.05 0.44
CA TRP A 110 -9.08 3.68 0.88
C TRP A 110 -10.51 3.20 0.58
N ARG A 111 -11.51 4.09 0.61
CA ARG A 111 -12.87 3.79 0.12
C ARG A 111 -12.86 3.46 -1.37
N ASP A 112 -12.12 4.24 -2.16
CA ASP A 112 -11.97 4.01 -3.61
C ASP A 112 -11.29 2.67 -3.90
N VAL A 113 -10.18 2.37 -3.20
CA VAL A 113 -9.46 1.10 -3.33
C VAL A 113 -10.34 -0.08 -2.94
N PHE A 114 -11.05 0.00 -1.82
CA PHE A 114 -11.87 -1.10 -1.33
C PHE A 114 -13.06 -1.38 -2.25
N ALA A 115 -13.77 -0.34 -2.67
CA ALA A 115 -14.84 -0.44 -3.67
C ALA A 115 -14.32 -1.05 -4.97
N ALA A 116 -13.17 -0.58 -5.46
CA ALA A 116 -12.54 -1.13 -6.65
C ALA A 116 -12.20 -2.62 -6.47
N SER A 117 -11.58 -3.00 -5.36
CA SER A 117 -11.12 -4.37 -5.06
C SER A 117 -12.27 -5.36 -4.82
N SER A 118 -13.45 -4.87 -4.44
CA SER A 118 -14.64 -5.70 -4.14
C SER A 118 -15.38 -6.17 -5.39
N VAL A 119 -15.00 -5.73 -6.59
CA VAL A 119 -15.60 -6.15 -7.85
C VAL A 119 -15.16 -7.58 -8.20
N ARG A 120 -16.08 -8.46 -8.66
CA ARG A 120 -15.86 -9.90 -8.91
C ARG A 120 -14.74 -10.29 -9.91
N ARG A 121 -13.97 -9.36 -10.46
CA ARG A 121 -12.91 -9.60 -11.47
C ARG A 121 -11.73 -8.63 -11.35
N THR A 122 -11.21 -8.39 -10.14
CA THR A 122 -9.95 -7.65 -9.99
C THR A 122 -8.76 -8.57 -10.12
N TYR A 123 -7.76 -8.12 -10.89
CA TYR A 123 -6.48 -8.82 -10.91
C TYR A 123 -5.69 -8.52 -9.65
N LEU A 124 -4.91 -9.51 -9.19
CA LEU A 124 -4.01 -9.38 -8.05
C LEU A 124 -3.18 -8.10 -8.11
N LEU A 125 -2.69 -7.80 -9.31
CA LEU A 125 -1.83 -6.67 -9.55
C LEU A 125 -2.55 -5.32 -9.44
N GLU A 126 -3.83 -5.26 -9.84
CA GLU A 126 -4.65 -4.06 -9.64
C GLU A 126 -4.86 -3.81 -8.14
N ASP A 127 -5.15 -4.86 -7.36
CA ASP A 127 -5.33 -4.74 -5.90
C ASP A 127 -4.07 -4.15 -5.24
N VAL A 128 -2.88 -4.62 -5.66
CA VAL A 128 -1.59 -4.12 -5.16
C VAL A 128 -1.32 -2.68 -5.60
N ILE A 129 -1.49 -2.37 -6.89
CA ILE A 129 -1.19 -1.02 -7.44
C ILE A 129 -2.12 0.03 -6.82
N PHE A 130 -3.42 -0.25 -6.73
CA PHE A 130 -4.38 0.70 -6.16
C PHE A 130 -4.10 0.95 -4.67
N SER A 131 -3.82 -0.11 -3.91
CA SER A 131 -3.47 0.01 -2.50
C SER A 131 -2.15 0.75 -2.30
N MET A 132 -1.13 0.46 -3.11
CA MET A 132 0.15 1.19 -3.11
C MET A 132 -0.04 2.67 -3.42
N MET A 133 -0.94 3.01 -4.35
CA MET A 133 -1.25 4.40 -4.65
C MET A 133 -1.91 5.10 -3.46
N ALA A 134 -2.94 4.50 -2.83
CA ALA A 134 -3.54 5.08 -1.62
C ALA A 134 -2.50 5.27 -0.51
N HIS A 135 -1.67 4.26 -0.27
CA HIS A 135 -0.66 4.28 0.77
C HIS A 135 0.44 5.33 0.53
N MET A 136 0.98 5.43 -0.69
CA MET A 136 2.03 6.40 -1.00
C MET A 136 1.49 7.82 -1.20
N SER A 137 0.32 7.99 -1.80
CA SER A 137 -0.20 9.31 -2.15
C SER A 137 -0.98 9.97 -1.02
N TYR A 138 -1.62 9.18 -0.13
CA TYR A 138 -2.43 9.70 0.97
C TYR A 138 -1.83 9.39 2.35
N ASP A 139 -1.53 8.13 2.67
CA ASP A 139 -1.06 7.80 4.03
C ASP A 139 0.32 8.43 4.31
N LEU A 140 1.25 8.37 3.33
CA LEU A 140 2.61 8.85 3.52
C LEU A 140 2.73 10.37 3.74
N PRO A 141 2.07 11.27 2.95
CA PRO A 141 2.07 12.70 3.25
C PRO A 141 1.44 13.03 4.60
N GLU A 142 0.36 12.32 4.96
CA GLU A 142 -0.34 12.54 6.23
C GLU A 142 0.49 12.07 7.42
N ALA A 143 1.21 10.94 7.30
CA ALA A 143 2.15 10.45 8.30
C ALA A 143 3.30 11.45 8.50
N LEU A 144 3.91 11.93 7.40
CA LEU A 144 4.95 12.96 7.44
C LEU A 144 4.45 14.25 8.09
N ARG A 145 3.23 14.69 7.76
CA ARG A 145 2.59 15.88 8.33
C ARG A 145 2.43 15.76 9.84
N ARG A 146 1.94 14.61 10.33
CA ARG A 146 1.78 14.32 11.77
C ARG A 146 3.11 14.34 12.51
N MET A 147 4.17 13.78 11.92
CA MET A 147 5.50 13.81 12.52
C MET A 147 6.08 15.23 12.54
N ALA A 148 5.95 15.98 11.45
CA ALA A 148 6.46 17.34 11.34
C ALA A 148 5.83 18.29 12.37
N THR A 149 4.54 18.13 12.68
CA THR A 149 3.88 18.90 13.74
C THR A 149 4.39 18.58 15.15
N THR A 150 4.97 17.39 15.35
CA THR A 150 5.50 16.94 16.64
C THR A 150 6.95 17.36 16.85
N THR A 151 7.79 17.26 15.81
CA THR A 151 9.25 17.43 15.93
C THR A 151 9.77 18.77 15.43
N GLY A 152 9.04 19.47 14.54
CA GLY A 152 9.46 20.77 13.99
C GLY A 152 10.71 20.74 13.11
N ASP A 153 11.32 19.58 12.86
CA ASP A 153 12.57 19.42 12.13
C ASP A 153 12.36 18.87 10.70
N ARG A 154 13.02 19.50 9.74
CA ARG A 154 12.98 19.23 8.29
C ARG A 154 14.21 18.45 7.80
N SER A 155 15.09 18.04 8.71
CA SER A 155 16.40 17.42 8.47
C SER A 155 16.37 16.04 7.78
N HIS A 156 15.22 15.35 7.74
CA HIS A 156 15.17 13.92 7.44
C HIS A 156 15.00 13.51 5.96
N ILE A 157 15.07 14.46 5.01
CA ILE A 157 14.93 14.17 3.57
C ILE A 157 15.96 13.16 3.05
N ALA A 158 17.17 13.17 3.62
CA ALA A 158 18.21 12.21 3.25
C ALA A 158 17.79 10.77 3.59
N ASP A 159 17.26 10.54 4.79
CA ASP A 159 16.78 9.22 5.20
C ASP A 159 15.49 8.82 4.49
N PHE A 160 14.61 9.77 4.21
CA PHE A 160 13.45 9.56 3.35
C PHE A 160 13.84 9.03 1.97
N HIS A 161 14.93 9.56 1.39
CA HIS A 161 15.44 9.10 0.11
C HIS A 161 16.19 7.77 0.20
N ARG A 162 16.96 7.52 1.26
CA ARG A 162 17.64 6.22 1.48
C ARG A 162 16.67 5.07 1.63
N MET A 163 15.46 5.32 2.13
CA MET A 163 14.40 4.31 2.15
C MET A 163 14.07 3.80 0.74
N ASN A 164 14.32 4.57 -0.32
CA ASN A 164 14.14 4.07 -1.70
C ASN A 164 15.12 2.93 -2.03
N ASP A 165 16.30 2.89 -1.42
CA ASP A 165 17.26 1.80 -1.65
C ASP A 165 16.76 0.50 -1.01
N VAL A 166 16.12 0.60 0.16
CA VAL A 166 15.41 -0.53 0.80
C VAL A 166 14.25 -1.01 -0.07
N LEU A 167 13.44 -0.10 -0.61
CA LEU A 167 12.34 -0.46 -1.49
C LEU A 167 12.87 -1.13 -2.77
N ALA A 168 13.91 -0.55 -3.40
CA ALA A 168 14.52 -1.08 -4.61
C ALA A 168 15.07 -2.50 -4.43
N SER A 169 15.66 -2.81 -3.27
CA SER A 169 16.29 -4.11 -3.03
C SER A 169 15.30 -5.27 -2.88
N CYS A 170 14.02 -4.99 -2.59
CA CYS A 170 13.02 -6.03 -2.36
C CYS A 170 11.89 -6.09 -3.40
N ILE A 171 11.83 -5.17 -4.38
CA ILE A 171 10.80 -5.19 -5.45
C ILE A 171 10.73 -6.56 -6.13
N ASP A 172 11.87 -7.06 -6.63
CA ASP A 172 11.91 -8.30 -7.40
C ASP A 172 11.46 -9.50 -6.54
N GLY A 173 11.96 -9.58 -5.31
CA GLY A 173 11.57 -10.61 -4.35
C GLY A 173 10.08 -10.56 -4.00
N VAL A 174 9.52 -9.37 -3.78
CA VAL A 174 8.09 -9.20 -3.53
C VAL A 174 7.26 -9.64 -4.74
N GLN A 175 7.67 -9.32 -5.97
CA GLN A 175 6.98 -9.76 -7.17
C GLN A 175 6.98 -11.28 -7.30
N ASP A 176 8.14 -11.92 -7.12
CA ASP A 176 8.22 -13.39 -7.16
C ASP A 176 7.39 -14.05 -6.06
N ASP A 177 7.36 -13.46 -4.86
CA ASP A 177 6.57 -13.99 -3.75
C ASP A 177 5.07 -13.75 -3.90
N LEU A 178 4.62 -12.64 -4.47
CA LEU A 178 3.22 -12.45 -4.86
C LEU A 178 2.80 -13.45 -5.94
N SER A 179 3.66 -13.67 -6.94
CA SER A 179 3.42 -14.62 -8.02
C SER A 179 3.28 -16.03 -7.48
N SER A 180 4.26 -16.46 -6.69
CA SER A 180 4.27 -17.78 -6.07
C SER A 180 3.14 -17.96 -5.06
N ARG A 181 2.80 -16.95 -4.25
CA ARG A 181 1.73 -17.08 -3.25
C ARG A 181 0.35 -17.08 -3.89
N TYR A 182 0.06 -16.15 -4.79
CA TYR A 182 -1.31 -15.86 -5.23
C TYR A 182 -1.62 -16.22 -6.68
N ILE A 183 -0.65 -16.58 -7.53
CA ILE A 183 -0.89 -16.87 -8.95
C ILE A 183 -0.60 -18.33 -9.28
N ARG A 184 -1.57 -19.02 -9.92
CA ARG A 184 -1.36 -20.40 -10.39
C ARG A 184 -0.53 -20.45 -11.66
N GLY A 185 0.52 -21.28 -11.64
CA GLY A 185 1.30 -21.64 -12.83
C GLY A 185 2.17 -20.52 -13.39
N ILE A 186 2.36 -19.44 -12.63
CA ILE A 186 3.28 -18.35 -12.92
C ILE A 186 4.13 -18.21 -11.66
N SER A 187 5.44 -18.45 -11.78
CA SER A 187 6.37 -18.40 -10.65
C SER A 187 7.18 -17.10 -10.60
N SER A 188 7.10 -16.29 -11.66
CA SER A 188 7.72 -14.97 -11.70
C SER A 188 6.85 -14.04 -12.53
N LEU A 189 6.65 -12.85 -11.98
CA LEU A 189 5.82 -11.81 -12.56
C LEU A 189 6.54 -11.07 -13.70
N ASP A 190 7.88 -11.18 -13.81
CA ASP A 190 8.71 -10.59 -14.88
C ASP A 190 8.20 -10.87 -16.31
N ARG A 191 7.58 -12.04 -16.53
CA ARG A 191 7.01 -12.40 -17.83
C ARG A 191 5.68 -11.69 -18.16
N LEU A 192 4.97 -11.20 -17.16
CA LEU A 192 3.77 -10.36 -17.32
C LEU A 192 4.10 -8.86 -17.35
N PHE A 193 5.15 -8.43 -16.65
CA PHE A 193 5.46 -7.03 -16.37
C PHE A 193 6.17 -6.24 -17.49
N THR A 194 6.28 -6.80 -18.69
CA THR A 194 7.26 -6.31 -19.69
C THR A 194 6.99 -4.92 -20.29
N ARG A 195 5.91 -4.19 -19.95
CA ARG A 195 5.73 -2.84 -20.51
C ARG A 195 4.75 -1.85 -19.85
N SER A 196 3.93 -2.24 -18.86
CA SER A 196 2.76 -1.41 -18.49
C SER A 196 2.68 -0.90 -17.04
N ASP A 197 3.53 -1.34 -16.11
CA ASP A 197 3.41 -0.94 -14.69
C ASP A 197 4.60 -0.08 -14.24
N GLU A 198 4.72 1.11 -14.83
CA GLU A 198 5.75 2.10 -14.49
C GLU A 198 5.77 2.41 -12.97
N LEU A 199 4.61 2.36 -12.30
CA LEU A 199 4.47 2.58 -10.85
C LEU A 199 5.15 1.51 -9.98
N LEU A 200 5.28 0.27 -10.45
CA LEU A 200 5.93 -0.82 -9.72
C LEU A 200 7.41 -0.97 -10.06
N THR A 201 7.94 -0.06 -10.87
CA THR A 201 9.37 0.07 -11.07
C THR A 201 9.99 0.88 -9.94
N ASN A 202 11.29 0.69 -9.71
CA ASN A 202 12.07 1.53 -8.80
C ASN A 202 11.88 3.04 -9.12
N TYR A 203 11.81 3.40 -10.40
CA TYR A 203 11.59 4.78 -10.81
C TYR A 203 10.21 5.31 -10.38
N GLY A 204 9.13 4.57 -10.66
CA GLY A 204 7.77 4.97 -10.30
C GLY A 204 7.59 5.15 -8.80
N ILE A 205 8.15 4.25 -7.98
CA ILE A 205 8.13 4.35 -6.52
C ILE A 205 8.87 5.61 -6.05
N ARG A 206 10.05 5.91 -6.62
CA ARG A 206 10.80 7.14 -6.27
C ARG A 206 10.02 8.40 -6.60
N VAL A 207 9.34 8.44 -7.75
CA VAL A 207 8.48 9.58 -8.15
C VAL A 207 7.30 9.71 -7.18
N ALA A 208 6.57 8.62 -6.90
CA ALA A 208 5.43 8.63 -6.00
C ALA A 208 5.81 9.12 -4.59
N ARG A 209 6.95 8.65 -4.06
CA ARG A 209 7.47 9.08 -2.75
C ARG A 209 7.93 10.54 -2.76
N SER A 210 8.54 11.01 -3.85
CA SER A 210 8.92 12.43 -3.98
C SER A 210 7.69 13.34 -4.00
N LEU A 211 6.63 12.92 -4.70
CA LEU A 211 5.34 13.61 -4.67
C LEU A 211 4.71 13.58 -3.28
N ALA A 212 4.89 12.49 -2.53
CA ALA A 212 4.38 12.40 -1.17
C ALA A 212 5.04 13.43 -0.23
N TRP A 213 6.36 13.59 -0.34
CA TRP A 213 7.09 14.62 0.38
C TRP A 213 6.61 16.03 0.00
N PHE A 214 6.47 16.31 -1.30
CA PHE A 214 5.94 17.58 -1.79
C PHE A 214 4.51 17.86 -1.29
N ASN A 215 3.66 16.83 -1.24
CA ASN A 215 2.30 16.96 -0.73
C ASN A 215 2.28 17.21 0.79
N CYS A 216 3.22 16.65 1.56
CA CYS A 216 3.37 17.01 2.97
C CYS A 216 3.63 18.52 3.13
N ASP A 217 4.51 19.10 2.31
CA ASP A 217 4.81 20.54 2.35
C ASP A 217 3.54 21.38 2.09
N ARG A 218 2.75 20.98 1.09
CA ARG A 218 1.47 21.65 0.79
C ARG A 218 0.43 21.46 1.89
N LEU A 219 0.42 20.33 2.58
CA LEU A 219 -0.52 20.09 3.68
C LEU A 219 -0.17 20.89 4.94
N LEU A 220 1.11 21.20 5.15
CA LEU A 220 1.59 22.03 6.27
C LEU A 220 1.39 23.53 6.04
N ASP A 221 1.33 23.96 4.77
CA ASP A 221 1.10 25.34 4.38
C ASP A 221 -0.40 25.70 4.46
N PRO A 222 -0.81 26.66 5.33
CA PRO A 222 -2.20 27.07 5.46
C PRO A 222 -2.85 27.56 4.15
N ASP A 223 -2.06 28.14 3.24
CA ASP A 223 -2.59 28.69 1.98
C ASP A 223 -2.92 27.60 0.96
N SER A 224 -2.26 26.44 1.05
CA SER A 224 -2.41 25.34 0.08
C SER A 224 -3.00 24.05 0.67
N THR A 225 -3.17 23.95 1.99
CA THR A 225 -3.61 22.72 2.69
C THR A 225 -4.96 22.16 2.21
N GLU A 226 -5.95 23.03 1.98
CA GLU A 226 -7.28 22.60 1.55
C GLU A 226 -7.24 22.06 0.11
N GLU A 227 -6.49 22.73 -0.77
CA GLU A 227 -6.30 22.29 -2.15
C GLU A 227 -5.51 20.98 -2.21
N ALA A 228 -4.45 20.88 -1.41
CA ALA A 228 -3.64 19.66 -1.29
C ALA A 228 -4.50 18.48 -0.83
N SER A 229 -5.29 18.65 0.23
CA SER A 229 -6.20 17.62 0.73
C SER A 229 -7.19 17.15 -0.34
N ARG A 230 -7.81 18.09 -1.08
CA ARG A 230 -8.71 17.77 -2.21
C ARG A 230 -8.00 17.10 -3.39
N SER A 231 -6.76 17.48 -3.68
CA SER A 231 -5.95 16.88 -4.76
C SER A 231 -5.57 15.45 -4.42
N ILE A 232 -5.04 15.24 -3.21
CA ILE A 232 -4.63 13.94 -2.71
C ILE A 232 -5.83 12.99 -2.65
N GLY A 233 -6.95 13.43 -2.08
CA GLY A 233 -8.16 12.62 -1.94
C GLY A 233 -8.74 12.10 -3.26
N ARG A 234 -8.47 12.78 -4.40
CA ARG A 234 -8.94 12.35 -5.73
C ARG A 234 -7.92 11.55 -6.54
N SER A 235 -6.66 11.55 -6.12
CA SER A 235 -5.55 10.99 -6.92
C SER A 235 -5.69 9.48 -7.12
N THR A 236 -6.15 8.76 -6.10
CA THR A 236 -6.35 7.31 -6.17
C THR A 236 -7.52 6.93 -7.07
N ALA A 237 -8.68 7.58 -6.93
CA ALA A 237 -9.80 7.39 -7.85
C ALA A 237 -9.43 7.67 -9.32
N ALA A 238 -8.63 8.71 -9.58
CA ALA A 238 -8.17 9.04 -10.92
C ALA A 238 -7.32 7.91 -11.53
N LEU A 239 -6.37 7.35 -10.76
CA LEU A 239 -5.56 6.22 -11.21
C LEU A 239 -6.42 4.97 -11.47
N ILE A 240 -7.34 4.65 -10.55
CA ILE A 240 -8.26 3.52 -10.70
C ILE A 240 -9.08 3.66 -12.00
N SER A 241 -9.60 4.86 -12.25
CA SER A 241 -10.35 5.17 -13.47
C SER A 241 -9.50 5.00 -14.74
N GLU A 242 -8.26 5.51 -14.73
CA GLU A 242 -7.36 5.40 -15.87
C GLU A 242 -7.03 3.94 -16.22
N ILE A 243 -6.78 3.11 -15.21
CA ILE A 243 -6.43 1.69 -15.40
C ILE A 243 -7.65 0.85 -15.82
N ARG A 244 -8.84 1.11 -15.25
CA ARG A 244 -10.04 0.29 -15.52
C ARG A 244 -10.81 0.72 -16.75
N SER A 245 -10.86 2.02 -16.99
CA SER A 245 -11.70 2.63 -18.01
C SER A 245 -10.91 3.70 -18.75
N PRO A 246 -9.80 3.33 -19.43
CA PRO A 246 -8.97 4.31 -20.13
C PRO A 246 -9.80 5.14 -21.11
N GLY A 247 -9.40 6.40 -21.28
CA GLY A 247 -10.12 7.35 -22.15
C GLY A 247 -10.21 6.89 -23.61
N ASP A 248 -9.21 6.14 -24.08
CA ASP A 248 -9.21 5.54 -25.42
C ASP A 248 -10.15 4.32 -25.47
N TRP A 249 -11.21 4.42 -26.28
CA TRP A 249 -12.20 3.37 -26.46
C TRP A 249 -11.61 2.07 -27.04
N LYS A 250 -10.53 2.13 -27.84
CA LYS A 250 -9.87 0.95 -28.40
C LYS A 250 -9.13 0.19 -27.30
N LEU A 251 -8.41 0.92 -26.44
CA LEU A 251 -7.75 0.33 -25.27
C LEU A 251 -8.79 -0.26 -24.33
N ARG A 252 -9.89 0.45 -24.08
CA ARG A 252 -11.00 -0.04 -23.25
C ARG A 252 -11.62 -1.33 -23.80
N ALA A 253 -11.91 -1.38 -25.10
CA ALA A 253 -12.43 -2.58 -25.75
C ALA A 253 -11.41 -3.74 -25.71
N GLY A 254 -10.13 -3.46 -25.95
CA GLY A 254 -9.05 -4.43 -25.88
C GLY A 254 -8.89 -5.02 -24.47
N LEU A 255 -8.88 -4.17 -23.43
CA LEU A 255 -8.87 -4.61 -22.04
C LEU A 255 -10.12 -5.43 -21.72
N TRP A 256 -11.31 -4.97 -22.10
CA TRP A 256 -12.54 -5.73 -21.86
C TRP A 256 -12.49 -7.14 -22.47
N ILE A 257 -12.00 -7.28 -23.71
CA ILE A 257 -11.79 -8.57 -24.37
C ILE A 257 -10.76 -9.39 -23.60
N LEU A 258 -9.61 -8.80 -23.25
CA LEU A 258 -8.56 -9.46 -22.49
C LEU A 258 -9.08 -10.01 -21.15
N ARG A 259 -9.89 -9.22 -20.42
CA ARG A 259 -10.52 -9.60 -19.14
C ARG A 259 -11.59 -10.67 -19.28
N ARG A 260 -12.14 -10.84 -20.48
CA ARG A 260 -13.09 -11.92 -20.81
C ARG A 260 -12.35 -13.22 -21.13
N LEU A 261 -11.19 -13.12 -21.79
CA LEU A 261 -10.42 -14.24 -22.32
C LEU A 261 -9.38 -14.79 -21.34
N ILE A 262 -8.77 -13.95 -20.52
CA ILE A 262 -7.77 -14.34 -19.52
C ILE A 262 -8.48 -14.47 -18.17
N PRO A 263 -8.80 -15.70 -17.72
CA PRO A 263 -9.40 -15.92 -16.42
C PRO A 263 -8.41 -15.51 -15.32
N ASP A 264 -8.95 -15.04 -14.20
CA ASP A 264 -8.15 -14.83 -13.00
C ASP A 264 -7.52 -16.17 -12.59
N ARG A 265 -6.19 -16.19 -12.48
CA ARG A 265 -5.41 -17.35 -12.03
C ARG A 265 -5.16 -17.33 -10.54
N ARG A 266 -5.87 -16.48 -9.79
CA ARG A 266 -5.73 -16.36 -8.35
C ARG A 266 -5.87 -17.72 -7.65
N ARG A 267 -4.95 -17.95 -6.74
CA ARG A 267 -5.04 -18.96 -5.68
C ARG A 267 -4.88 -18.27 -4.34
N TRP A 268 -5.33 -18.98 -3.33
CA TRP A 268 -5.11 -18.60 -1.95
C TRP A 268 -4.19 -19.62 -1.30
N PRO A 269 -3.24 -19.17 -0.48
CA PRO A 269 -2.36 -20.06 0.26
C PRO A 269 -3.17 -20.86 1.29
N GLU A 270 -2.70 -22.05 1.63
CA GLU A 270 -3.26 -22.80 2.77
C GLU A 270 -2.94 -22.05 4.07
N ALA A 271 -3.78 -22.21 5.10
CA ALA A 271 -3.61 -21.54 6.39
C ALA A 271 -2.25 -21.82 7.07
N SER A 272 -1.60 -22.95 6.73
CA SER A 272 -0.29 -23.36 7.23
C SER A 272 0.90 -22.85 6.39
N THR A 273 0.65 -22.12 5.30
CA THR A 273 1.71 -21.67 4.38
C THR A 273 2.61 -20.66 5.09
N PRO A 274 3.92 -20.94 5.25
CA PRO A 274 4.84 -20.02 5.91
C PRO A 274 4.99 -18.73 5.10
N PHE A 275 5.43 -17.67 5.79
CA PHE A 275 5.93 -16.48 5.12
C PHE A 275 7.39 -16.69 4.69
N ALA A 276 7.73 -16.13 3.54
CA ALA A 276 9.08 -16.12 2.98
C ALA A 276 9.95 -15.07 3.66
#